data_AF-A0A379SC58-F1
#
_entry.id   AF-A0A379SC58-F1
#
_cell.length_a   1.000
_cell.length_b   1.000
_cell.length_c   1.000
_cell.angle_alpha   90.00
_cell.angle_beta   90.00
_cell.angle_gamma   90.00
#
_symmetry.space_group_name_H-M   'P 1'
#
loop_
_entity.id
_entity.type
_entity.pdbx_description
1 polymer ?
#
loop_
_entity_poly.entity_id
_entity_poly.type
_entity_poly.pdbx_seq_one_letter_code
_entity_poly.pdbx_strand_id
1 'polypeptide(L)'
;MSSLCIVQNSLSMPWHDGAAFLFTNKNRTRIKLLRWDRHGVWLCARRLHRGRFIWPRDGDSTWSLTPEQFDWLVSGIDWQKMSGHDLTKWT
;
A
#
# COMPACT_ATOMS: atom_id res chain seq x y z
N MET A 1 -6.34 9.48 13.47
CA MET A 1 -7.15 8.83 12.43
C MET A 1 -6.19 8.16 11.48
N SER A 2 -6.29 6.84 11.36
CA SER A 2 -5.44 5.99 10.54
C SER A 2 -6.06 5.97 9.15
N SER A 3 -5.39 6.50 8.14
CA SER A 3 -5.91 6.49 6.77
C SER A 3 -5.90 5.04 6.26
N LEU A 4 -7.04 4.60 5.72
CA LEU A 4 -7.27 3.25 5.18
C LEU A 4 -7.00 3.26 3.67
N CYS A 5 -6.17 2.33 3.20
CA CYS A 5 -5.93 2.08 1.79
C CYS A 5 -6.25 0.61 1.50
N ILE A 6 -6.95 0.31 0.41
CA ILE A 6 -7.27 -1.06 0.01
C ILE A 6 -6.29 -1.45 -1.09
N VAL A 7 -5.35 -2.34 -0.83
CA VAL A 7 -4.55 -2.92 -1.90
C VAL A 7 -5.37 -4.04 -2.53
N GLN A 8 -5.95 -3.77 -3.70
CA GLN A 8 -6.72 -4.74 -4.45
C GLN A 8 -5.76 -5.48 -5.38
N ASN A 9 -5.47 -6.75 -5.07
CA ASN A 9 -4.64 -7.56 -5.95
C ASN A 9 -5.45 -7.97 -7.19
N SER A 10 -4.86 -7.88 -8.38
CA SER A 10 -5.45 -8.26 -9.66
C SER A 10 -5.48 -9.78 -9.90
N LEU A 11 -5.47 -10.59 -8.85
CA LEU A 11 -5.61 -12.04 -8.98
C LEU A 11 -7.09 -12.40 -8.99
N SER A 12 -7.63 -12.50 -10.21
CA SER A 12 -8.96 -12.98 -10.52
C SER A 12 -9.19 -14.41 -10.00
N MET A 13 -9.51 -14.54 -8.72
CA MET A 13 -10.03 -15.78 -8.13
C MET A 13 -11.28 -15.46 -7.33
N PRO A 14 -12.40 -16.17 -7.58
CA PRO A 14 -13.65 -15.86 -6.93
C PRO A 14 -13.65 -16.37 -5.49
N TRP A 15 -14.37 -15.62 -4.64
CA TRP A 15 -14.83 -15.95 -3.27
C TRP A 15 -13.93 -15.56 -2.08
N HIS A 16 -13.36 -14.35 -2.07
CA HIS A 16 -12.63 -13.66 -0.96
C HIS A 16 -11.09 -13.63 -1.04
N ASP A 17 -10.48 -14.27 -2.05
CA ASP A 17 -9.03 -14.33 -2.17
C ASP A 17 -8.43 -13.06 -2.81
N GLY A 18 -7.73 -12.25 -2.01
CA GLY A 18 -6.72 -11.32 -2.55
C GLY A 18 -6.84 -9.85 -2.13
N ALA A 19 -7.89 -9.47 -1.40
CA ALA A 19 -7.95 -8.13 -0.83
C ALA A 19 -7.00 -8.01 0.37
N ALA A 20 -6.10 -7.03 0.33
CA ALA A 20 -5.25 -6.69 1.45
C ALA A 20 -5.49 -5.23 1.84
N PHE A 21 -5.53 -4.93 3.13
CA PHE A 21 -5.78 -3.60 3.66
C PHE A 21 -4.47 -3.03 4.19
N LEU A 22 -4.09 -1.86 3.69
CA LEU A 22 -2.89 -1.16 4.11
C LEU A 22 -3.25 0.07 4.94
N PHE A 23 -2.64 0.17 6.10
CA PHE A 23 -2.87 1.27 7.04
C PHE A 23 -1.57 1.99 7.32
N THR A 24 -1.65 3.29 7.57
CA THR A 24 -0.52 4.09 8.07
C THR A 24 -0.87 4.77 9.40
N ASN A 25 0.13 5.03 10.23
CA ASN A 25 -0.08 5.86 11.43
C ASN A 25 -0.10 7.36 11.06
N LYS A 26 -0.59 8.21 11.99
CA LYS A 26 -0.68 9.68 11.78
C LYS A 26 0.65 10.29 11.33
N ASN A 27 1.76 9.81 11.86
CA ASN A 27 3.10 10.31 11.55
C ASN A 27 3.70 9.69 10.27
N ARG A 28 2.98 8.76 9.62
CA ARG A 28 3.40 8.03 8.41
C ARG A 28 4.76 7.34 8.56
N THR A 29 5.12 6.91 9.77
CA THR A 29 6.38 6.21 10.06
C THR A 29 6.23 4.69 10.15
N ARG A 30 4.98 4.20 10.11
CA ARG A 30 4.64 2.79 10.21
C ARG A 30 3.51 2.47 9.23
N ILE A 31 3.64 1.33 8.55
CA ILE A 31 2.56 0.72 7.77
C ILE A 31 2.21 -0.66 8.33
N LYS A 32 0.95 -1.05 8.14
CA LYS A 32 0.42 -2.37 8.48
C LYS A 32 -0.38 -2.91 7.29
N LEU A 33 -0.03 -4.08 6.79
CA LEU A 33 -0.74 -4.80 5.74
C LEU A 33 -1.51 -5.96 6.39
N LEU A 34 -2.83 -5.91 6.31
CA LEU A 34 -3.74 -6.93 6.82
C LEU A 34 -4.32 -7.71 5.64
N ARG A 35 -4.17 -9.03 5.63
CA ARG A 35 -4.74 -9.89 4.58
C ARG A 35 -5.48 -11.06 5.21
N TRP A 36 -6.68 -11.32 4.72
CA TRP A 36 -7.44 -12.50 5.10
C TRP A 36 -7.16 -13.65 4.12
N ASP A 37 -7.14 -14.87 4.64
CA ASP A 37 -7.18 -16.09 3.83
C ASP A 37 -8.25 -17.05 4.37
N ARG A 38 -8.29 -18.28 3.86
CA ARG A 38 -9.27 -19.30 4.29
C ARG A 38 -9.10 -19.73 5.75
N HIS A 39 -7.91 -19.61 6.32
CA HIS A 39 -7.52 -20.20 7.59
C HIS A 39 -7.29 -19.16 8.69
N GLY A 40 -7.22 -17.87 8.34
CA GLY A 40 -7.06 -16.80 9.30
C GLY A 40 -6.60 -15.49 8.66
N VAL A 41 -5.78 -14.77 9.43
CA VAL A 41 -5.41 -13.38 9.15
C VAL A 41 -3.91 -13.23 9.24
N TRP A 42 -3.34 -12.61 8.22
CA TRP A 42 -1.95 -12.21 8.17
C TRP A 42 -1.83 -10.72 8.45
N LEU A 43 -0.86 -10.35 9.29
CA LEU A 43 -0.47 -8.98 9.53
C LEU A 43 1.03 -8.83 9.29
N CYS A 44 1.39 -8.09 8.25
CA CYS A 44 2.76 -7.62 8.06
C CYS A 44 2.87 -6.15 8.53
N ALA A 45 3.92 -5.81 9.26
CA ALA A 45 4.14 -4.45 9.74
C ALA A 45 5.57 -3.99 9.43
N ARG A 46 5.70 -2.76 8.92
CA ARG A 46 6.99 -2.14 8.65
C ARG A 46 7.08 -0.79 9.34
N ARG A 47 8.20 -0.55 10.03
CA ARG A 47 8.54 0.73 10.66
C ARG A 47 9.78 1.30 9.99
N LEU A 48 9.72 2.57 9.63
CA LEU A 48 10.91 3.30 9.21
C LEU A 48 11.70 3.76 10.44
N HIS A 49 13.01 3.56 10.41
CA HIS A 49 13.91 4.11 11.42
C HIS A 49 14.08 5.63 11.28
N ARG A 50 14.01 6.15 10.04
CA ARG A 50 14.06 7.57 9.69
C ARG A 50 13.12 7.85 8.52
N GLY A 51 12.62 9.08 8.42
CA GLY A 51 11.73 9.50 7.34
C GLY A 51 10.26 9.12 7.55
N ARG A 52 9.47 9.25 6.47
CA ARG A 52 8.02 8.98 6.44
C ARG A 52 7.65 8.32 5.11
N PHE A 53 6.67 7.43 5.14
CA PHE A 53 6.03 6.91 3.94
C PHE A 53 5.31 8.02 3.20
N ILE A 54 5.42 8.00 1.88
CA ILE A 54 4.75 8.93 0.98
C ILE A 54 3.34 8.40 0.78
N TRP A 55 2.45 8.90 1.62
CA TRP A 55 1.06 8.45 1.69
C TRP A 55 0.17 9.41 0.91
N PRO A 56 -0.84 8.91 0.17
CA PRO A 56 -1.72 9.78 -0.60
C PRO A 56 -2.51 10.73 0.31
N ARG A 57 -2.98 11.86 -0.25
CA ARG A 57 -3.46 13.02 0.53
C ARG A 57 -4.74 12.69 1.30
N ASP A 58 -4.87 13.28 2.48
CA ASP A 58 -6.03 13.09 3.36
C ASP A 58 -7.30 13.68 2.70
N GLY A 59 -8.10 12.84 2.04
CA GLY A 59 -9.33 13.26 1.37
C GLY A 59 -10.07 12.08 0.74
N ASP A 60 -9.33 11.16 0.13
CA ASP A 60 -9.90 9.90 -0.31
C ASP A 60 -9.79 8.89 0.85
N SER A 61 -10.94 8.38 1.27
CA SER A 61 -11.02 7.43 2.38
C SER A 61 -10.53 6.03 1.99
N THR A 62 -10.27 5.78 0.70
CA THR A 62 -9.90 4.47 0.14
C THR A 62 -9.23 4.64 -1.22
N TRP A 63 -8.04 4.06 -1.41
CA TRP A 63 -7.37 3.94 -2.71
C TRP A 63 -7.07 2.48 -3.03
N SER A 64 -7.07 2.14 -4.32
CA SER A 64 -6.53 0.89 -4.83
C SER A 64 -5.10 1.09 -5.32
N LEU A 65 -4.15 0.30 -4.79
CA LEU A 65 -2.76 0.27 -5.28
C LEU A 65 -2.58 -0.86 -6.29
N THR A 66 -1.90 -0.58 -7.40
CA THR A 66 -1.30 -1.64 -8.23
C THR A 66 -0.10 -2.24 -7.50
N PRO A 67 0.38 -3.44 -7.89
CA PRO A 67 1.58 -4.03 -7.32
C PRO A 67 2.81 -3.10 -7.39
N GLU A 68 3.03 -2.40 -8.50
CA GLU A 68 4.15 -1.48 -8.69
C GLU A 68 4.07 -0.28 -7.73
N GLN A 69 2.86 0.24 -7.54
CA GLN A 69 2.59 1.34 -6.63
C GLN A 69 2.82 0.94 -5.17
N PHE A 70 2.48 -0.30 -4.82
CA PHE A 70 2.80 -0.88 -3.53
C PHE A 70 4.32 -1.01 -3.34
N ASP A 71 5.06 -1.49 -4.34
CA ASP A 71 6.51 -1.63 -4.29
C ASP A 71 7.23 -0.29 -4.11
N TRP A 72 6.79 0.76 -4.80
CA TRP A 72 7.30 2.11 -4.60
C TRP A 72 6.99 2.65 -3.21
N LEU A 73 5.78 2.42 -2.72
CA LEU A 73 5.37 2.85 -1.38
C LEU A 73 6.24 2.20 -0.30
N VAL A 74 6.45 0.88 -0.36
CA VAL A 74 7.30 0.20 0.63
C VAL A 74 8.77 0.56 0.49
N SER A 75 9.23 0.92 -0.72
CA SER A 75 10.58 1.42 -0.97
C SER A 75 10.78 2.89 -0.58
N GLY A 76 9.71 3.61 -0.26
CA GLY A 76 9.75 5.03 0.13
C GLY A 76 9.94 5.98 -1.06
N ILE A 77 9.67 5.52 -2.27
CA ILE A 77 9.79 6.29 -3.52
C ILE A 77 8.60 7.24 -3.67
N ASP A 78 8.84 8.49 -4.10
CA ASP A 78 7.81 9.51 -4.32
C ASP A 78 7.09 9.34 -5.66
N TRP A 79 6.32 8.27 -5.74
CA TRP A 79 5.57 7.89 -6.93
C TRP A 79 4.45 8.88 -7.32
N GLN A 80 4.01 9.77 -6.41
CA GLN A 80 3.06 10.84 -6.74
C GLN A 80 3.66 11.92 -7.64
N LYS A 81 4.99 12.05 -7.68
CA LYS A 81 5.69 12.92 -8.64
C LYS A 81 5.95 12.24 -9.98
N MET A 82 5.61 10.96 -10.10
CA MET A 82 5.92 10.14 -11.27
C MET A 82 4.72 9.82 -12.15
N SER A 83 3.53 10.36 -11.82
CA SER A 83 2.38 10.41 -12.73
C SER A 83 2.70 11.32 -13.92
N GLY A 84 3.40 10.76 -14.91
CA GLY A 84 3.91 11.45 -16.09
C GLY A 84 5.18 10.85 -16.67
N HIS A 85 5.87 9.95 -15.94
CA HIS A 85 7.07 9.28 -16.44
C HIS A 85 6.88 7.76 -16.39
N ASP A 86 7.08 7.09 -17.52
CA ASP A 86 7.11 5.64 -17.59
C ASP A 86 8.46 5.15 -17.03
N LEU A 87 8.41 4.50 -15.86
CA LEU A 87 9.56 4.06 -15.06
C LEU A 87 9.93 2.60 -15.29
N THR A 88 9.25 1.90 -16.19
CA THR A 88 9.61 0.52 -16.57
C THR A 88 10.95 0.44 -17.32
N LYS A 89 11.55 1.59 -17.64
CA LYS A 89 12.74 1.76 -18.49
C LYS A 89 14.07 1.80 -17.73
N TRP A 90 14.05 1.62 -16.40
CA TRP A 90 15.25 1.71 -15.55
C TRP A 90 15.76 0.34 -15.06
N THR A 91 15.24 -0.73 -15.65
CA THR A 91 15.82 -2.09 -15.62
C THR A 91 16.38 -2.41 -16.99
#